data_AF-A0AAD7XT22-F1
#
_entry.id   AF-A0AAD7XT22-F1
#
_cell.length_a   1.000
_cell.length_b   1.000
_cell.length_c   1.000
_cell.angle_alpha   90.00
_cell.angle_beta   90.00
_cell.angle_gamma   90.00
#
_symmetry.space_group_name_H-M   'P 1'
#
loop_
_entity.id
_entity.type
_entity.pdbx_description
1 polymer ?
#
loop_
_entity_poly.entity_id
_entity_poly.type
_entity_poly.pdbx_seq_one_letter_code
_entity_poly.pdbx_strand_id
1 'polypeptide(L)'
;MAAVHLFPFSVDQDCSINSQTFLHVSPETREEHQHKSLDTLQTVVRGRRLVGLDVKLPDTVQGHLWKEKDDDDQHTWIKQKASKIDRFVLWKKDTAPSDQDPRLKSIENWLNVAECIHEPIPID
;
A
#
# COMPACT_ATOMS: atom_id res chain seq x y z
N MET A 1 12.11 8.40 -3.34
CA MET A 1 10.80 7.80 -3.68
C MET A 1 10.10 7.54 -2.35
N ALA A 2 8.84 7.95 -2.18
CA ALA A 2 8.15 7.76 -0.90
C ALA A 2 7.72 6.30 -0.76
N ALA A 3 8.27 5.58 0.21
CA ALA A 3 7.82 4.23 0.53
C ALA A 3 6.46 4.32 1.27
N VAL A 4 5.44 3.68 0.72
CA VAL A 4 4.10 3.62 1.33
C VAL A 4 3.96 2.31 2.09
N HIS A 5 3.51 2.38 3.34
CA HIS A 5 3.36 1.22 4.20
C HIS A 5 1.93 1.13 4.72
N LEU A 6 1.28 -0.01 4.49
CA LEU A 6 -0.03 -0.31 5.04
C LEU A 6 0.14 -1.23 6.26
N PHE A 7 0.04 -0.65 7.45
CA PHE A 7 0.22 -1.36 8.71
C PHE A 7 -1.06 -2.11 9.16
N PRO A 8 -0.93 -3.21 9.93
CA PRO A 8 -2.07 -3.97 10.45
C PRO A 8 -2.62 -3.37 11.76
N PHE A 9 -2.47 -2.07 11.97
CA PHE A 9 -2.91 -1.34 13.16
C PHE A 9 -3.22 0.11 12.81
N SER A 10 -4.05 0.74 13.64
CA SER A 10 -4.34 2.17 13.56
C SER A 10 -3.39 2.97 14.44
N VAL A 11 -3.17 4.24 14.07
CA VAL A 11 -2.48 5.23 14.88
C VAL A 11 -3.47 6.36 15.10
N ASP A 12 -3.68 6.75 16.36
CA ASP A 12 -4.71 7.75 16.72
C ASP A 12 -4.37 9.17 16.27
N GLN A 13 -3.08 9.43 16.04
CA GLN A 13 -2.57 10.74 15.69
C GLN A 13 -2.10 10.78 14.23
N ASP A 14 -2.72 11.64 13.45
CA ASP A 14 -2.22 12.04 12.13
C ASP A 14 -1.16 13.13 12.29
N CYS A 15 0.11 12.75 12.18
CA CYS A 15 1.22 13.68 12.30
C CYS A 15 2.43 13.27 11.45
N SER A 16 3.38 14.19 11.32
CA SER A 16 4.66 13.88 10.70
C SER A 16 5.50 13.02 11.64
N ILE A 17 6.07 11.93 11.11
CA ILE A 17 6.95 11.03 11.85
C ILE A 17 8.32 10.93 11.18
N ASN A 18 9.36 10.67 11.97
CA ASN A 18 10.69 10.39 11.45
C ASN A 18 10.85 8.90 11.11
N SER A 19 10.15 8.45 10.06
CA SER A 19 10.18 7.05 9.63
C SER A 19 11.57 6.57 9.23
N GLN A 20 12.41 7.42 8.64
CA GLN A 20 13.77 7.04 8.24
C GLN A 20 14.65 6.63 9.42
N THR A 21 14.44 7.24 10.60
CA THR A 21 15.20 6.90 11.80
C THR A 21 14.62 5.69 12.53
N PHE A 22 13.29 5.53 12.59
CA PHE A 22 12.66 4.56 13.47
C PHE A 22 12.03 3.34 12.79
N LEU A 23 11.76 3.42 11.49
CA LEU A 23 11.21 2.31 10.70
C LEU A 23 12.34 1.64 9.91
N HIS A 24 12.94 0.61 10.52
CA HIS A 24 13.96 -0.20 9.87
C HIS A 24 13.29 -1.36 9.12
N VAL A 25 13.36 -1.32 7.80
CA VAL A 25 12.86 -2.37 6.92
C VAL A 25 14.04 -3.14 6.34
N SER A 26 13.98 -4.47 6.41
CA SER A 26 14.98 -5.36 5.84
C SER A 26 14.32 -6.56 5.15
N PRO A 27 15.04 -7.30 4.28
CA PRO A 27 14.54 -8.56 3.74
C PRO A 27 14.21 -9.58 4.84
N GLU A 28 13.14 -10.34 4.63
CA GLU A 28 12.81 -11.50 5.47
C GLU A 28 13.70 -12.69 5.07
N THR A 29 14.37 -13.29 6.06
CA THR A 29 15.34 -14.37 5.83
C THR A 29 14.78 -15.75 6.13
N ARG A 30 13.63 -15.85 6.83
CA ARG A 30 13.00 -17.13 7.15
C ARG A 30 12.22 -17.66 5.95
N GLU A 31 12.62 -18.82 5.45
CA GLU A 31 11.98 -19.48 4.30
C GLU A 31 10.47 -19.70 4.50
N GLU A 32 10.03 -20.03 5.72
CA GLU A 32 8.62 -20.26 6.07
C GLU A 32 7.71 -19.03 5.82
N HIS A 33 8.31 -17.84 5.73
CA HIS A 33 7.61 -16.58 5.52
C HIS A 33 7.81 -16.02 4.12
N GLN A 34 8.66 -16.64 3.29
CA GLN A 34 8.91 -16.15 1.95
C GLN A 34 7.70 -16.36 1.04
N HIS A 35 7.31 -15.29 0.38
CA HIS A 35 6.33 -15.34 -0.69
C HIS A 35 6.97 -15.88 -1.97
N LYS A 36 6.20 -16.66 -2.73
CA LYS A 36 6.71 -17.31 -3.95
C LYS A 36 7.08 -16.33 -5.06
N SER A 37 6.38 -15.21 -5.13
CA SER A 37 6.42 -14.28 -6.27
C SER A 37 6.71 -12.83 -5.90
N LEU A 38 6.77 -12.50 -4.60
CA LEU A 38 6.90 -11.12 -4.12
C LEU A 38 8.03 -11.02 -3.11
N ASP A 39 8.72 -9.88 -3.10
CA ASP A 39 9.75 -9.62 -2.10
C ASP A 39 9.11 -9.57 -0.71
N THR A 40 9.63 -10.40 0.18
CA THR A 40 9.18 -10.46 1.57
C THR A 40 10.10 -9.62 2.44
N LEU A 41 9.50 -8.71 3.20
CA LEU A 41 10.17 -7.76 4.05
C LEU A 41 9.81 -8.02 5.52
N GLN A 42 10.66 -7.58 6.43
CA GLN A 42 10.41 -7.60 7.86
C GLN A 42 10.72 -6.25 8.50
N THR A 43 10.03 -5.97 9.61
CA THR A 43 10.33 -4.84 10.49
C THR A 43 9.84 -5.12 11.91
N VAL A 44 10.22 -4.27 12.88
CA VAL A 44 9.71 -4.30 14.24
C VAL A 44 9.15 -2.94 14.59
N VAL A 45 7.86 -2.89 14.91
CA VAL A 45 7.18 -1.66 15.34
C VAL A 45 6.65 -1.88 16.75
N ARG A 46 7.02 -1.00 17.69
CA ARG A 46 6.61 -1.07 19.11
C ARG A 46 6.87 -2.46 19.73
N GLY A 47 8.01 -3.08 19.40
CA GLY A 47 8.40 -4.42 19.88
C GLY A 47 7.65 -5.58 19.23
N ARG A 48 6.79 -5.32 18.23
CA ARG A 48 6.04 -6.36 17.51
C ARG A 48 6.65 -6.56 16.13
N ARG A 49 6.98 -7.82 15.81
CA ARG A 49 7.47 -8.19 14.49
C ARG A 49 6.34 -8.12 13.48
N LEU A 50 6.64 -7.50 12.34
CA LEU A 50 5.79 -7.47 11.17
C LEU A 50 6.54 -8.12 10.00
N VAL A 51 5.79 -8.85 9.20
CA VAL A 51 6.26 -9.40 7.93
C VAL A 51 5.34 -8.87 6.85
N GLY A 52 5.91 -8.40 5.75
CA GLY A 52 5.16 -7.73 4.69
C GLY A 52 5.60 -8.14 3.31
N LEU A 53 4.74 -7.87 2.34
CA LEU A 53 5.02 -8.05 0.92
C LEU A 53 5.21 -6.69 0.26
N ASP A 54 6.24 -6.54 -0.57
CA ASP A 54 6.38 -5.40 -1.46
C ASP A 54 5.49 -5.60 -2.70
N VAL A 55 4.36 -4.90 -2.72
CA VAL A 55 3.30 -5.06 -3.71
C VAL A 55 3.45 -3.99 -4.78
N LYS A 56 3.66 -4.41 -6.02
CA LYS A 56 3.58 -3.54 -7.19
C LYS A 56 2.12 -3.34 -7.59
N LEU A 57 1.74 -2.11 -7.87
CA LEU A 57 0.46 -1.82 -8.51
C LEU A 57 0.47 -2.30 -9.97
N PRO A 58 -0.69 -2.68 -10.55
CA PRO A 58 -0.79 -2.96 -11.98
C PRO A 58 -0.29 -1.78 -12.82
N ASP A 59 0.36 -2.06 -13.95
CA ASP A 59 0.94 -1.02 -14.83
C ASP A 59 -0.13 -0.10 -15.45
N THR A 60 -1.40 -0.52 -15.43
CA THR A 60 -2.57 0.24 -15.89
C THR A 60 -3.04 1.30 -14.88
N VAL A 61 -2.55 1.28 -13.64
CA VAL A 61 -2.99 2.20 -12.58
C VAL A 61 -1.84 2.94 -11.92
N GLN A 62 -2.17 4.07 -11.29
CA GLN A 62 -1.20 4.90 -10.58
C GLN A 62 -1.79 5.41 -9.27
N GLY A 63 -1.08 5.19 -8.16
CA GLY A 63 -1.44 5.72 -6.87
C GLY A 63 -1.03 7.19 -6.73
N HIS A 64 -1.83 7.95 -5.98
CA HIS A 64 -1.65 9.37 -5.72
C HIS A 64 -1.96 9.73 -4.27
N LEU A 65 -1.19 10.68 -3.71
CA LEU A 65 -1.44 11.25 -2.39
C LEU A 65 -2.10 12.62 -2.54
N TRP A 66 -3.18 12.81 -1.80
CA TRP A 66 -3.96 14.04 -1.77
C TRP A 66 -3.96 14.60 -0.35
N LYS A 67 -3.90 15.92 -0.22
CA LYS A 67 -4.07 16.62 1.05
C LYS A 67 -5.22 17.60 0.89
N GLU A 68 -6.09 17.67 1.88
CA GLU A 68 -7.06 18.74 1.98
C GLU A 68 -6.35 20.09 2.16
N LYS A 69 -6.89 21.12 1.52
CA LYS A 69 -6.43 22.49 1.66
C LYS A 69 -7.15 23.12 2.85
N ASP A 70 -6.38 23.68 3.77
CA ASP A 70 -6.87 24.26 5.02
C ASP A 70 -7.55 25.65 4.81
N ASP A 71 -8.24 25.90 3.69
CA ASP A 71 -8.97 27.16 3.44
C ASP A 71 -10.47 27.01 3.83
N ASP A 72 -10.91 27.84 4.77
CA ASP A 72 -12.09 27.66 5.64
C ASP A 72 -13.50 27.66 5.00
N ASP A 73 -13.66 27.63 3.67
CA ASP A 73 -15.01 27.66 3.05
C ASP A 73 -15.22 26.65 1.91
N GLN A 74 -14.20 25.93 1.46
CA GLN A 74 -14.33 24.94 0.37
C GLN A 74 -13.43 23.73 0.58
N HIS A 75 -14.03 22.53 0.65
CA HIS A 75 -13.33 21.24 0.65
C HIS A 75 -12.54 21.02 -0.65
N THR A 76 -11.35 21.59 -0.72
CA THR A 76 -10.48 21.56 -1.89
C THR A 76 -9.34 20.59 -1.63
N TRP A 77 -9.19 19.57 -2.47
CA TRP A 77 -8.10 18.60 -2.38
C TRP A 77 -6.98 18.93 -3.34
N ILE A 78 -5.74 18.96 -2.84
CA ILE A 78 -4.55 19.23 -3.63
C ILE A 78 -3.70 17.96 -3.71
N LYS A 79 -3.37 17.55 -4.93
CA LYS A 79 -2.43 16.46 -5.21
C LYS A 79 -1.03 16.86 -4.74
N GLN A 80 -0.43 16.04 -3.89
CA GLN A 80 0.92 16.27 -3.37
C GLN A 80 1.96 16.13 -4.50
N LYS A 81 2.98 17.01 -4.52
CA LYS A 81 4.06 16.96 -5.52
C LYS A 81 4.89 15.68 -5.32
N ALA A 82 5.29 15.01 -6.42
CA ALA A 82 6.02 13.73 -6.42
C ALA A 82 5.28 12.51 -5.83
N SER A 83 3.95 12.55 -5.79
CA SER A 83 3.10 11.50 -5.21
C SER A 83 2.78 10.32 -6.13
N LYS A 84 3.61 10.02 -7.14
CA LYS A 84 3.40 8.81 -7.94
C LYS A 84 3.78 7.61 -7.08
N ILE A 85 2.78 6.81 -6.74
CA ILE A 85 2.94 5.58 -5.99
C ILE A 85 2.69 4.45 -6.98
N ASP A 86 3.71 3.63 -7.19
CA ASP A 86 3.69 2.43 -8.02
C ASP A 86 3.82 1.15 -7.18
N ARG A 87 4.23 1.29 -5.91
CA ARG A 87 4.43 0.19 -4.97
C ARG A 87 4.02 0.59 -3.56
N PHE A 88 3.64 -0.39 -2.76
CA PHE A 88 3.42 -0.24 -1.33
C PHE A 88 3.75 -1.54 -0.60
N VAL A 89 4.06 -1.46 0.69
CA VAL A 89 4.30 -2.64 1.52
C VAL A 89 3.06 -2.98 2.33
N LEU A 90 2.53 -4.18 2.15
CA LEU A 90 1.41 -4.71 2.93
C LEU A 90 1.96 -5.48 4.14
N TRP A 91 1.72 -5.00 5.36
CA TRP A 91 2.22 -5.64 6.58
C TRP A 91 1.18 -6.52 7.28
N LYS A 92 1.64 -7.62 7.88
CA LYS A 92 0.91 -8.44 8.87
C LYS A 92 1.79 -8.72 10.08
N LYS A 93 1.15 -9.05 11.21
CA LYS A 93 1.82 -9.42 12.45
C LYS A 93 2.38 -10.84 12.31
N ASP A 94 3.67 -11.01 12.63
CA ASP A 94 4.41 -12.28 12.70
C ASP A 94 4.51 -13.13 11.42
N THR A 95 3.57 -13.06 10.49
CA THR A 95 3.52 -13.86 9.26
C THR A 95 3.29 -12.98 8.05
N ALA A 96 3.79 -13.38 6.88
CA ALA A 96 3.53 -12.65 5.64
C ALA A 96 2.03 -12.67 5.27
N PRO A 97 1.52 -11.64 4.58
CA PRO A 97 0.28 -11.74 3.82
C PRO A 97 0.26 -12.98 2.92
N SER A 98 -0.90 -13.63 2.82
CA SER A 98 -1.12 -14.78 1.95
C SER A 98 -1.58 -14.34 0.56
N ASP A 99 -1.44 -15.19 -0.46
CA ASP A 99 -2.02 -14.96 -1.80
C ASP A 99 -3.53 -14.67 -1.79
N GLN A 100 -4.26 -15.19 -0.78
CA GLN A 100 -5.69 -14.98 -0.60
C GLN A 100 -6.02 -13.76 0.28
N ASP A 101 -5.06 -12.86 0.51
CA ASP A 101 -5.33 -11.65 1.29
C ASP A 101 -6.35 -10.77 0.55
N PRO A 102 -7.45 -10.37 1.21
CA PRO A 102 -8.52 -9.61 0.55
C PRO A 102 -8.03 -8.28 -0.01
N ARG A 103 -6.99 -7.67 0.58
CA ARG A 103 -6.44 -6.39 0.10
C ARG A 103 -5.67 -6.56 -1.20
N LEU A 104 -4.89 -7.64 -1.33
CA LEU A 104 -4.21 -8.01 -2.57
C LEU A 104 -5.23 -8.33 -3.65
N LYS A 105 -6.19 -9.20 -3.33
CA LYS A 105 -7.25 -9.63 -4.26
C LYS A 105 -8.11 -8.46 -4.74
N SER A 106 -8.38 -7.49 -3.88
CA SER A 106 -9.13 -6.30 -4.27
C SER A 106 -8.35 -5.50 -5.31
N ILE A 107 -7.07 -5.23 -5.09
CA ILE A 107 -6.26 -4.46 -6.05
C ILE A 107 -6.09 -5.22 -7.38
N GLU A 108 -5.85 -6.53 -7.33
CA GLU A 108 -5.69 -7.37 -8.52
C GLU A 108 -6.98 -7.51 -9.33
N ASN A 109 -8.09 -7.81 -8.66
CA ASN A 109 -9.30 -8.26 -9.35
C ASN A 109 -10.31 -7.13 -9.56
N TRP A 110 -10.49 -6.24 -8.58
CA TRP A 110 -11.55 -5.23 -8.65
C TRP A 110 -11.33 -4.27 -9.81
N LEU A 111 -10.07 -3.86 -10.04
CA LEU A 111 -9.72 -2.95 -11.12
C LEU A 111 -10.06 -3.54 -12.49
N ASN A 112 -9.72 -4.81 -12.71
CA ASN A 112 -10.03 -5.52 -13.95
C ASN A 112 -11.55 -5.70 -14.13
N VAL A 113 -12.26 -6.07 -13.06
CA VAL A 113 -13.72 -6.22 -13.10
C VAL A 113 -14.40 -4.89 -13.41
N ALA A 114 -13.94 -3.80 -12.79
CA ALA A 114 -14.49 -2.47 -13.03
C ALA A 114 -14.25 -2.03 -14.48
N GLU A 115 -13.09 -2.31 -15.07
CA GLU A 115 -12.80 -2.03 -16.47
C GLU A 115 -13.79 -2.74 -17.41
N CYS A 116 -14.01 -4.04 -17.23
CA CYS A 116 -14.96 -4.80 -18.05
C CYS A 116 -16.41 -4.33 -17.91
N ILE A 117 -16.85 -3.93 -16.70
CA ILE A 117 -18.23 -3.49 -16.46
C ILE A 117 -18.52 -2.14 -17.15
N HIS A 118 -17.52 -1.25 -17.17
CA HIS A 118 -17.69 0.10 -17.71
C HIS A 118 -17.21 0.22 -19.16
N GLU A 119 -16.83 -0.89 -19.80
CA GLU A 119 -16.49 -0.90 -21.22
C GLU A 119 -17.72 -0.47 -22.05
N PRO A 120 -17.60 0.56 -22.91
CA PRO A 120 -18.72 1.02 -23.72
C PRO A 120 -19.28 -0.09 -24.61
N ILE A 121 -20.60 -0.23 -24.65
CA ILE A 121 -21.25 -1.19 -25.55
C ILE A 121 -21.08 -0.68 -26.99
N PRO A 122 -20.45 -1.45 -27.90
CA PRO A 122 -20.31 -1.04 -29.29
C PRO A 122 -21.70 -0.92 -29.93
N ILE A 123 -21.94 0.20 -30.60
CA ILE A 123 -23.16 0.45 -31.36
C ILE A 123 -22.79 0.18 -32.82
N ASP A 124 -23.19 -0.98 -33.32
CA ASP A 124 -23.25 -1.24 -34.76
C ASP A 124 -24.40 -0.45 -35.41
#